data_AF-A0A962GV91-F1
#
_entry.id   AF-A0A962GV91-F1
#
_cell.length_a   1.000
_cell.length_b   1.000
_cell.length_c   1.000
_cell.angle_alpha   90.00
_cell.angle_beta   90.00
_cell.angle_gamma   90.00
#
_symmetry.space_group_name_H-M   'P 1'
#
loop_
_entity.id
_entity.type
_entity.pdbx_description
1 polymer ?
#
loop_
_entity_poly.entity_id
_entity_poly.type
_entity_poly.pdbx_seq_one_letter_code
_entity_poly.pdbx_strand_id
1 'polypeptide(L)'
;MKLKNTLSIKFVLLLIIVNGCQKFNNENQLISIKNEISPKTENVDLTNYITVLYVSSNIEIGNGTKKNPYNSIHKAIDEAIEKTAILVAKSDTIKNTIVLKENVHLFGGFNPETWERDLERYSTITTSENEQRLIVAKDSSQVDGFIIINGK
;
A
#
# COMPACT_ATOMS: atom_id res chain seq x y z
N MET A 1 -45.46 -80.39 33.01
CA MET A 1 -44.29 -80.23 32.11
C MET A 1 -43.78 -78.80 32.30
N LYS A 2 -42.88 -78.49 33.26
CA LYS A 2 -41.41 -78.34 33.13
C LYS A 2 -41.01 -77.79 31.74
N LEU A 3 -40.29 -76.68 31.54
CA LEU A 3 -39.07 -76.13 32.16
C LEU A 3 -38.95 -74.60 31.83
N LYS A 4 -38.58 -73.75 32.81
CA LYS A 4 -37.28 -73.01 33.01
C LYS A 4 -37.02 -71.78 32.10
N ASN A 5 -36.86 -70.60 32.71
CA ASN A 5 -35.60 -69.81 32.93
C ASN A 5 -35.17 -68.98 31.70
N THR A 6 -34.58 -67.78 31.73
CA THR A 6 -34.14 -66.74 32.69
C THR A 6 -33.53 -65.61 31.82
N LEU A 7 -33.17 -64.46 32.44
CA LEU A 7 -32.14 -63.48 32.00
C LEU A 7 -32.59 -62.44 30.94
N SER A 8 -32.88 -61.20 31.32
CA SER A 8 -31.99 -60.08 31.69
C SER A 8 -31.22 -59.50 30.49
N ILE A 9 -31.39 -58.19 30.23
CA ILE A 9 -30.32 -57.19 30.25
C ILE A 9 -30.87 -55.85 29.72
N LYS A 10 -30.58 -54.81 30.49
CA LYS A 10 -30.94 -53.40 30.32
C LYS A 10 -30.38 -52.85 29.00
N PHE A 11 -31.22 -52.33 28.12
CA PHE A 11 -30.76 -51.48 27.02
C PHE A 11 -30.76 -50.03 27.49
N VAL A 12 -29.58 -49.57 27.91
CA VAL A 12 -29.27 -48.16 28.14
C VAL A 12 -29.28 -47.48 26.78
N LEU A 13 -30.28 -46.64 26.54
CA LEU A 13 -30.37 -45.79 25.36
C LEU A 13 -29.35 -44.65 25.52
N LEU A 14 -28.15 -44.85 25.01
CA LEU A 14 -27.10 -43.82 24.97
C LEU A 14 -27.46 -42.80 23.89
N LEU A 15 -27.82 -41.59 24.32
CA LEU A 15 -28.03 -40.42 23.47
C LEU A 15 -26.69 -40.07 22.80
N ILE A 16 -26.56 -40.34 21.49
CA ILE A 16 -25.48 -39.77 20.68
C ILE A 16 -25.91 -38.36 20.31
N ILE A 17 -25.42 -37.38 21.07
CA ILE A 17 -25.50 -35.96 20.70
C ILE A 17 -24.55 -35.80 19.51
N VAL A 18 -25.12 -35.69 18.31
CA VAL A 18 -24.36 -35.36 17.11
C VAL A 18 -23.87 -33.93 17.28
N ASN A 19 -22.56 -33.77 17.49
CA ASN A 19 -21.92 -32.47 17.55
C ASN A 19 -22.26 -31.69 16.28
N GLY A 20 -22.99 -30.59 16.43
CA GLY A 20 -23.19 -29.61 15.40
C GLY A 20 -21.83 -29.10 14.94
N CYS A 21 -21.46 -29.43 13.70
CA CYS A 21 -20.37 -28.78 13.01
C CYS A 21 -20.79 -27.33 12.75
N GLN A 22 -20.51 -26.44 13.69
CA GLN A 22 -20.66 -25.01 13.46
C GLN A 22 -19.63 -24.60 12.41
N LYS A 23 -20.11 -24.40 11.18
CA LYS A 23 -19.38 -23.66 10.15
C LYS A 23 -19.06 -22.27 10.72
N PHE A 24 -17.80 -22.03 11.04
CA PHE A 24 -17.30 -20.69 11.33
C PHE A 24 -17.49 -19.84 10.06
N ASN A 25 -18.49 -18.96 10.07
CA ASN A 25 -18.71 -17.93 9.05
C ASN A 25 -17.63 -16.85 9.24
N ASN A 26 -16.45 -17.07 8.64
CA ASN A 26 -15.24 -16.29 8.87
C ASN A 26 -15.03 -15.13 7.88
N GLU A 27 -16.00 -14.86 6.99
CA GLU A 27 -15.84 -13.85 5.94
C GLU A 27 -15.85 -12.42 6.47
N ASN A 28 -16.66 -12.14 7.51
CA ASN A 28 -16.74 -10.79 8.09
C ASN A 28 -15.50 -10.40 8.91
N GLN A 29 -14.77 -11.39 9.46
CA GLN A 29 -13.58 -11.13 10.28
C GLN A 29 -12.37 -10.77 9.43
N LEU A 30 -12.24 -11.36 8.23
CA LEU A 30 -11.16 -11.05 7.28
C LEU A 30 -11.25 -9.62 6.72
N ILE A 31 -12.47 -9.11 6.50
CA ILE A 31 -12.70 -7.74 6.00
C ILE A 31 -12.28 -6.70 7.05
N SER A 32 -12.57 -6.94 8.33
CA SER A 32 -12.17 -6.05 9.42
C SER A 32 -10.65 -5.95 9.57
N ILE A 33 -9.94 -7.08 9.46
CA ILE A 33 -8.48 -7.13 9.58
C ILE A 33 -7.81 -6.45 8.37
N LYS A 34 -8.34 -6.61 7.15
CA LYS A 34 -7.79 -5.96 5.95
C LYS A 34 -7.82 -4.42 6.06
N ASN A 35 -8.87 -3.86 6.67
CA ASN A 35 -9.00 -2.41 6.86
C ASN A 35 -8.01 -1.84 7.89
N GLU A 36 -7.47 -2.66 8.81
CA GLU A 36 -6.48 -2.20 9.80
C GLU A 36 -5.03 -2.26 9.30
N ILE A 37 -4.73 -3.05 8.27
CA ILE A 37 -3.34 -3.30 7.79
C ILE A 37 -3.06 -2.64 6.43
N SER A 38 -4.06 -2.01 5.80
CA SER A 38 -3.87 -1.35 4.50
C SER A 38 -3.24 0.03 4.65
N PRO A 39 -2.43 0.50 3.67
CA PRO A 39 -1.92 1.87 3.68
C PRO A 39 -3.07 2.87 3.79
N LYS A 40 -3.00 3.75 4.78
CA LYS A 40 -3.99 4.80 4.95
C LYS A 40 -3.67 5.96 4.03
N THR A 41 -4.58 6.27 3.10
CA THR A 41 -4.47 7.47 2.27
C THR A 41 -4.73 8.71 3.13
N GLU A 42 -3.70 9.55 3.24
CA GLU A 42 -3.80 10.87 3.88
C GLU A 42 -3.52 11.97 2.84
N ASN A 43 -4.30 13.05 2.89
CA ASN A 43 -4.06 14.21 2.05
C ASN A 43 -2.76 14.89 2.45
N VAL A 44 -1.95 15.25 1.46
CA VAL A 44 -0.72 16.02 1.68
C VAL A 44 -1.11 17.49 1.89
N ASP A 45 -0.75 18.06 3.04
CA ASP A 45 -0.90 19.49 3.28
C ASP A 45 0.16 20.27 2.51
N LEU A 46 -0.25 20.84 1.36
CA LEU A 46 0.64 21.57 0.47
C LEU A 46 0.95 23.00 0.95
N THR A 47 0.27 23.50 2.00
CA THR A 47 0.41 24.89 2.44
C THR A 47 1.78 25.21 3.05
N ASN A 48 2.52 24.18 3.47
CA ASN A 48 3.85 24.31 4.06
C ASN A 48 4.99 24.38 3.02
N TYR A 49 4.68 24.21 1.74
CA TYR A 49 5.67 24.17 0.66
C TYR A 49 5.67 25.46 -0.15
N ILE A 50 6.87 25.89 -0.54
CA ILE A 50 7.06 27.06 -1.43
C ILE A 50 6.75 26.65 -2.87
N THR A 51 7.19 25.45 -3.25
CA THR A 51 7.05 24.93 -4.60
C THR A 51 6.38 23.58 -4.58
N VAL A 52 5.46 23.34 -5.53
CA VAL A 52 4.87 22.03 -5.77
C VAL A 52 5.16 21.62 -7.20
N LEU A 53 5.86 20.50 -7.36
CA LEU A 53 6.20 19.91 -8.66
C LEU A 53 5.41 18.62 -8.87
N TYR A 54 5.05 18.36 -10.11
CA TYR A 54 4.24 17.22 -10.52
C TYR A 54 5.04 16.32 -11.45
N VAL A 55 4.93 15.00 -11.27
CA VAL A 55 5.65 13.99 -12.06
C VAL A 55 4.69 12.93 -12.58
N SER A 56 4.72 12.66 -13.88
CA SER A 56 3.97 11.59 -14.53
C SER A 56 4.75 11.04 -15.72
N SER A 57 4.88 9.72 -15.82
CA SER A 57 5.63 9.04 -16.88
C SER A 57 4.97 9.09 -18.27
N ASN A 58 3.75 9.64 -18.38
CA ASN A 58 2.96 9.63 -19.61
C ASN A 58 3.22 10.83 -20.53
N ILE A 59 4.26 11.64 -20.26
CA ILE A 59 4.57 12.87 -21.00
C ILE A 59 6.03 12.85 -21.45
N GLU A 60 6.32 13.31 -22.66
CA GLU A 60 7.69 13.34 -23.19
C GLU A 60 8.55 14.42 -22.53
N ILE A 61 8.04 15.66 -22.41
CA ILE A 61 8.76 16.80 -21.81
C ILE A 61 7.77 17.67 -21.05
N GLY A 62 8.00 17.83 -19.75
CA GLY A 62 7.19 18.68 -18.88
C GLY A 62 7.96 19.79 -18.18
N ASN A 63 7.23 20.71 -17.55
CA ASN A 63 7.78 21.82 -16.77
C ASN A 63 7.45 21.71 -15.28
N GLY A 64 6.96 20.57 -14.82
CA GLY A 64 6.67 20.30 -13.41
C GLY A 64 5.36 20.89 -12.91
N THR A 65 4.56 21.55 -13.75
CA THR A 65 3.24 22.04 -13.37
C THR A 65 2.19 20.93 -13.40
N LYS A 66 1.05 21.11 -12.71
CA LYS A 66 -0.06 20.13 -12.73
C LYS A 66 -0.54 19.77 -14.14
N LYS A 67 -0.54 20.74 -15.06
CA LYS A 67 -0.97 20.57 -16.47
C LYS A 67 0.13 19.96 -17.35
N ASN A 68 1.39 20.14 -16.98
CA ASN A 68 2.54 19.66 -17.74
C ASN A 68 3.62 19.09 -16.80
N PRO A 69 3.33 17.97 -16.11
CA PRO A 69 4.23 17.37 -15.13
C PRO A 69 5.54 16.94 -15.78
N TYR A 70 6.63 16.94 -15.01
CA TYR A 70 7.88 16.34 -15.45
C TYR A 70 7.69 14.85 -15.76
N ASN A 71 8.46 14.36 -16.73
CA ASN A 71 8.46 12.96 -17.14
C ASN A 71 9.25 12.03 -16.19
N SER A 72 10.01 12.60 -15.26
CA SER A 72 10.90 11.86 -14.36
C SER A 72 11.05 12.54 -13.01
N ILE A 73 11.22 11.71 -11.97
CA ILE A 73 11.47 12.17 -10.60
C ILE A 73 12.80 12.90 -10.51
N HIS A 74 13.85 12.40 -11.18
CA HIS A 74 15.17 13.02 -11.18
C HIS A 74 15.12 14.45 -11.71
N LYS A 75 14.38 14.69 -12.81
CA LYS A 75 14.21 16.06 -13.31
C LYS A 75 13.52 16.96 -12.30
N ALA A 76 12.48 16.48 -11.62
CA ALA A 76 11.80 17.24 -10.58
C ALA A 76 12.71 17.54 -9.38
N ILE A 77 13.55 16.59 -8.97
CA ILE A 77 14.55 16.78 -7.91
C ILE A 77 15.59 17.81 -8.33
N ASP A 78 16.09 17.74 -9.56
CA ASP A 78 17.10 18.68 -10.07
C ASP A 78 16.59 20.13 -10.05
N GLU A 79 15.32 20.33 -10.41
CA GLU A 79 14.65 21.63 -10.44
C GLU A 79 14.07 22.05 -9.07
N ALA A 80 13.98 21.14 -8.10
CA ALA A 80 13.48 21.45 -6.77
C ALA A 80 14.39 22.46 -6.06
N ILE A 81 13.75 23.46 -5.47
CA ILE A 81 14.34 24.45 -4.59
C ILE A 81 13.97 24.15 -3.12
N GLU A 82 14.26 25.07 -2.21
CA GLU A 82 13.89 24.94 -0.80
C GLU A 82 12.39 24.70 -0.60
N LYS A 83 12.05 23.81 0.34
CA LYS A 83 10.67 23.46 0.71
C LYS A 83 9.80 23.10 -0.50
N THR A 84 10.25 22.11 -1.26
CA THR A 84 9.51 21.61 -2.43
C THR A 84 8.79 20.31 -2.12
N ALA A 85 7.50 20.23 -2.47
CA ALA A 85 6.76 18.97 -2.54
C ALA A 85 6.75 18.46 -3.99
N ILE A 86 7.18 17.22 -4.19
CA ILE A 86 7.13 16.54 -5.48
C ILE A 86 6.03 15.49 -5.42
N LEU A 87 4.98 15.67 -6.22
CA LEU A 87 3.83 14.76 -6.30
C LEU A 87 4.00 13.83 -7.50
N VAL A 88 4.05 12.53 -7.23
CA VAL A 88 4.34 11.50 -8.22
C VAL A 88 3.07 10.72 -8.51
N ALA A 89 2.67 10.74 -9.78
CA ALA A 89 1.55 9.95 -10.26
C ALA A 89 1.87 8.44 -10.22
N LYS A 90 0.82 7.63 -10.34
CA LYS A 90 0.91 6.17 -10.52
C LYS A 90 2.03 5.82 -11.51
N SER A 91 2.89 4.90 -11.11
CA SER A 91 4.01 4.43 -11.91
C SER A 91 4.29 2.97 -11.59
N ASP A 92 4.42 2.16 -12.65
CA ASP A 92 4.58 0.70 -12.52
C ASP A 92 5.97 0.33 -11.99
N THR A 93 7.03 1.06 -12.35
CA THR A 93 8.37 0.80 -11.83
C THR A 93 9.34 1.98 -12.00
N ILE A 94 9.97 2.42 -10.91
CA ILE A 94 11.12 3.34 -10.90
C ILE A 94 12.37 2.55 -10.50
N LYS A 95 13.36 2.48 -11.40
CA LYS A 95 14.55 1.59 -11.24
C LYS A 95 15.82 2.28 -10.76
N ASN A 96 15.86 3.61 -10.77
CA ASN A 96 17.05 4.38 -10.44
C ASN A 96 17.02 4.85 -8.98
N THR A 97 18.19 4.94 -8.36
CA THR A 97 18.31 5.55 -7.02
C THR A 97 17.78 6.98 -7.04
N ILE A 98 16.87 7.27 -6.13
CA ILE A 98 16.30 8.59 -5.86
C ILE A 98 17.15 9.25 -4.77
N VAL A 99 17.78 10.38 -5.07
CA VAL A 99 18.59 11.12 -4.09
C VAL A 99 17.90 12.45 -3.80
N LEU A 100 17.24 12.57 -2.65
CA LEU A 100 16.53 13.79 -2.27
C LEU A 100 17.49 14.87 -1.77
N LYS A 101 17.18 16.12 -2.11
CA LYS A 101 17.79 17.30 -1.50
C LYS A 101 17.18 17.53 -0.11
N GLU A 102 17.85 18.34 0.70
CA GLU A 102 17.32 18.77 2.00
C GLU A 102 16.01 19.54 1.80
N ASN A 103 15.04 19.36 2.71
CA ASN A 103 13.73 20.02 2.64
C ASN A 103 12.93 19.77 1.34
N VAL A 104 13.24 18.69 0.61
CA VAL A 104 12.47 18.23 -0.56
C VAL A 104 11.72 16.96 -0.18
N HIS A 105 10.41 16.97 -0.35
CA HIS A 105 9.53 15.87 0.03
C HIS A 105 8.96 15.21 -1.21
N LEU A 106 8.88 13.88 -1.20
CA LEU A 106 8.44 13.07 -2.33
C LEU A 106 7.19 12.27 -1.94
N PHE A 107 6.09 12.51 -2.63
CA PHE A 107 4.79 11.91 -2.34
C PHE A 107 4.29 11.09 -3.53
N GLY A 108 4.17 9.78 -3.36
CA GLY A 108 3.55 8.87 -4.31
C GLY A 108 2.05 8.72 -4.08
N GLY A 109 1.40 8.01 -5.00
CA GLY A 109 -0.01 7.63 -4.87
C GLY A 109 -0.99 8.54 -5.59
N PHE A 110 -0.59 9.27 -6.63
CA PHE A 110 -1.48 10.24 -7.30
C PHE A 110 -2.06 9.72 -8.62
N ASN A 111 -3.32 10.08 -8.88
CA ASN A 111 -3.92 9.92 -10.20
C ASN A 111 -3.19 10.82 -11.24
N PRO A 112 -2.77 10.31 -12.41
CA PRO A 112 -2.02 11.08 -13.41
C PRO A 112 -2.84 12.19 -14.10
N GLU A 113 -4.17 12.13 -14.04
CA GLU A 113 -5.08 13.08 -14.67
C GLU A 113 -5.64 14.08 -13.66
N THR A 114 -6.18 13.60 -12.54
CA THR A 114 -6.88 14.44 -11.56
C THR A 114 -5.99 14.95 -10.44
N TRP A 115 -4.89 14.24 -10.17
CA TRP A 115 -4.01 14.41 -9.00
C TRP A 115 -4.73 14.24 -7.66
N GLU A 116 -5.79 13.45 -7.64
CA GLU A 116 -6.33 12.87 -6.42
C GLU A 116 -5.35 11.82 -5.88
N ARG A 117 -5.16 11.79 -4.55
CA ARG A 117 -4.28 10.83 -3.90
C ARG A 117 -5.07 9.63 -3.42
N ASP A 118 -4.61 8.43 -3.76
CA ASP A 118 -5.12 7.15 -3.28
C ASP A 118 -3.99 6.12 -3.38
N LEU A 119 -3.46 5.69 -2.23
CA LEU A 119 -2.31 4.81 -2.16
C LEU A 119 -2.60 3.38 -2.64
N GLU A 120 -3.85 2.94 -2.56
CA GLU A 120 -4.27 1.61 -3.02
C GLU A 120 -4.50 1.61 -4.53
N ARG A 121 -5.08 2.69 -5.07
CA ARG A 121 -5.46 2.76 -6.49
C ARG A 121 -4.34 3.26 -7.41
N TYR A 122 -3.46 4.13 -6.91
CA TYR A 122 -2.47 4.83 -7.72
C TYR A 122 -1.03 4.57 -7.26
N SER A 123 -0.73 3.32 -6.92
CA SER A 123 0.57 2.89 -6.42
C SER A 123 1.75 3.45 -7.21
N THR A 124 2.74 3.95 -6.49
CA THR A 124 4.02 4.39 -7.04
C THR A 124 5.08 3.40 -6.58
N ILE A 125 5.63 2.63 -7.52
CA ILE A 125 6.52 1.51 -7.20
C ILE A 125 7.96 1.89 -7.53
N THR A 126 8.86 1.70 -6.57
CA THR A 126 10.31 1.75 -6.80
C THR A 126 10.93 0.37 -6.53
N THR A 127 11.80 -0.07 -7.42
CA THR A 127 12.45 -1.38 -7.32
C THR A 127 13.90 -1.32 -7.78
N SER A 128 14.71 -2.28 -7.34
CA SER A 128 16.09 -2.43 -7.80
C SER A 128 16.30 -3.84 -8.32
N GLU A 129 17.07 -3.97 -9.39
CA GLU A 129 17.46 -5.27 -9.95
C GLU A 129 18.66 -5.88 -9.20
N ASN A 130 19.48 -5.07 -8.52
CA ASN A 130 20.76 -5.47 -7.94
C ASN A 130 20.88 -5.12 -6.44
N GLU A 131 19.76 -5.12 -5.70
CA GLU A 131 19.71 -4.72 -4.28
C GLU A 131 20.44 -3.39 -3.97
N GLN A 132 20.38 -2.43 -4.88
CA GLN A 132 20.94 -1.10 -4.69
C GLN A 132 20.05 -0.28 -3.76
N ARG A 133 20.63 0.76 -3.17
CA ARG A 133 19.85 1.76 -2.43
C ARG A 133 18.84 2.38 -3.37
N LEU A 134 17.57 2.35 -2.98
CA LEU A 134 16.50 2.94 -3.78
C LEU A 134 16.30 4.41 -3.50
N ILE A 135 16.39 4.80 -2.23
CA ILE A 135 16.20 6.19 -1.84
C ILE A 135 17.28 6.60 -0.84
N VAL A 136 17.88 7.76 -1.10
CA VAL A 136 18.81 8.44 -0.20
C VAL A 136 18.22 9.80 0.11
N ALA A 137 17.76 10.00 1.34
CA ALA A 137 17.12 11.22 1.80
C ALA A 137 18.11 12.06 2.64
N LYS A 138 18.12 13.37 2.43
CA LYS A 138 18.85 14.33 3.28
C LYS A 138 18.00 14.78 4.47
N ASP A 139 18.58 15.56 5.37
CA ASP A 139 17.87 16.08 6.54
C ASP A 139 16.56 16.78 6.15
N SER A 140 15.56 16.64 7.01
CA SER A 140 14.23 17.23 6.82
C SER A 140 13.58 16.91 5.46
N SER A 141 13.97 15.82 4.80
CA SER A 141 13.27 15.30 3.63
C SER A 141 12.31 14.18 4.04
N GLN A 142 11.28 13.97 3.22
CA GLN A 142 10.27 12.95 3.46
C GLN A 142 10.03 12.16 2.19
N VAL A 143 9.78 10.86 2.36
CA VAL A 143 9.25 9.99 1.31
C VAL A 143 7.98 9.35 1.86
N ASP A 144 6.89 9.44 1.11
CA ASP A 144 5.60 8.88 1.51
C ASP A 144 4.81 8.36 0.29
N GLY A 145 4.06 7.28 0.45
CA GLY A 145 3.21 6.70 -0.60
C GLY A 145 3.97 5.89 -1.67
N PHE A 146 5.18 5.43 -1.36
CA PHE A 146 5.95 4.54 -2.25
C PHE A 146 5.88 3.09 -1.79
N ILE A 147 5.71 2.18 -2.75
CA ILE A 147 5.95 0.75 -2.55
C ILE A 147 7.39 0.47 -2.94
N ILE A 148 8.19 0.02 -1.98
CA ILE A 148 9.61 -0.28 -2.15
C ILE A 148 9.77 -1.79 -2.27
N ILE A 149 10.34 -2.25 -3.39
CA ILE A 149 10.51 -3.66 -3.71
C ILE A 149 11.99 -3.93 -4.00
N ASN A 150 12.55 -5.06 -3.56
CA ASN A 150 13.92 -5.50 -3.90
C ASN A 150 15.03 -4.45 -3.68
N GLY A 151 14.87 -3.57 -2.70
CA GLY A 151 15.86 -2.55 -2.31
C GLY A 151 16.55 -2.86 -0.99
N LYS A 152 17.64 -2.13 -0.72
CA LYS A 152 18.32 -2.06 0.59
C LYS A 152 18.14 -0.71 1.25
#